data_AF-A0A344LVU4-F1
#
_entry.id   AF-A0A344LVU4-F1
#
_cell.length_a   1.000
_cell.length_b   1.000
_cell.length_c   1.000
_cell.angle_alpha   90.00
_cell.angle_beta   90.00
_cell.angle_gamma   90.00
#
_symmetry.space_group_name_H-M   'P 1'
#
loop_
_entity.id
_entity.type
_entity.pdbx_description
1 polymer ?
#
loop_
_entity_poly.entity_id
_entity_poly.type
_entity_poly.pdbx_seq_one_letter_code
_entity_poly.pdbx_strand_id
1 'polypeptide(L)'
;MFIELALTGKFIIDIVKRLRNDKTFRTLGFLLFVLILVGTMFFWLVEDLPFLKALSYSVGTLSMNSPYDRSFTFSTIGVIFNIIYIFIGVGVYLIFVIEAGRTIIAAHEEFERKQAEKKALKKAKKEAGI
;
A
#
# COMPACT_ATOMS: atom_id res chain seq x y z
N MET A 1 5.85 2.88 -22.21
CA MET A 1 4.67 2.02 -21.99
C MET A 1 5.01 0.59 -21.54
N PHE A 2 5.57 -0.31 -22.37
CA PHE A 2 5.83 -1.70 -21.94
C PHE A 2 6.83 -1.84 -20.78
N ILE A 3 7.83 -0.96 -20.72
CA ILE A 3 8.83 -0.93 -19.64
C ILE A 3 8.20 -0.50 -18.31
N GLU A 4 7.33 0.51 -18.34
CA GLU A 4 6.61 0.99 -17.14
C GLU A 4 5.66 -0.08 -16.60
N LEU A 5 4.97 -0.80 -17.49
CA LEU A 5 4.12 -1.93 -17.09
C LEU A 5 4.93 -3.04 -16.41
N ALA A 6 6.12 -3.37 -16.93
CA ALA A 6 7.01 -4.35 -16.33
C ALA A 6 7.55 -3.90 -14.96
N LEU A 7 7.84 -2.59 -14.80
CA LEU A 7 8.24 -2.00 -13.51
C LEU A 7 7.12 -2.07 -12.47
N THR A 8 5.87 -1.79 -12.85
CA THR A 8 4.71 -1.93 -11.96
C THR A 8 4.49 -3.38 -11.55
N GLY A 9 4.62 -4.32 -12.49
CA GLY A 9 4.55 -5.75 -12.17
C GLY A 9 5.66 -6.19 -11.20
N LYS A 10 6.90 -5.72 -11.43
CA LYS A 10 8.04 -5.95 -10.53
C LYS A 10 7.77 -5.39 -9.14
N PHE A 11 7.24 -4.17 -9.05
CA PHE A 11 6.87 -3.55 -7.78
C PHE A 11 5.88 -4.40 -6.97
N ILE A 12 4.81 -4.89 -7.60
CA ILE A 12 3.82 -5.75 -6.93
C ILE A 12 4.50 -7.02 -6.39
N ILE A 13 5.33 -7.67 -7.21
CA ILE A 13 6.06 -8.88 -6.82
C ILE A 13 7.00 -8.59 -5.63
N ASP A 14 7.72 -7.47 -5.66
CA ASP A 14 8.66 -7.08 -4.61
C ASP A 14 7.93 -6.76 -3.31
N ILE A 15 6.75 -6.11 -3.36
CA ILE A 15 5.87 -5.92 -2.19
C ILE A 15 5.44 -7.26 -1.60
N VAL A 16 4.97 -8.20 -2.43
CA VAL A 16 4.55 -9.53 -1.95
C VAL A 16 5.72 -10.28 -1.33
N LYS A 17 6.92 -10.19 -1.91
CA LYS A 17 8.14 -10.77 -1.34
C LYS A 17 8.47 -10.13 0.01
N ARG A 18 8.39 -8.80 0.12
CA ARG A 18 8.64 -8.09 1.38
C ARG A 18 7.62 -8.48 2.45
N LEU A 19 6.33 -8.59 2.11
CA LEU A 19 5.29 -9.05 3.05
C LEU A 19 5.58 -10.47 3.59
N ARG A 20 6.31 -11.30 2.86
CA ARG A 20 6.71 -12.65 3.32
C ARG A 20 8.02 -12.65 4.11
N ASN A 21 9.02 -11.95 3.60
CA ASN A 21 10.42 -12.10 4.02
C ASN A 21 10.92 -11.00 4.97
N ASP A 22 10.34 -9.80 4.89
CA ASP A 22 10.70 -8.67 5.74
C ASP A 22 9.76 -8.65 6.97
N LYS A 23 10.31 -9.03 8.14
CA LYS A 23 9.53 -9.13 9.39
C LYS A 23 8.87 -7.80 9.77
N THR A 24 9.55 -6.68 9.56
CA THR A 24 9.04 -5.35 9.91
C THR A 24 7.91 -4.96 8.96
N PHE A 25 8.13 -5.08 7.66
CA PHE A 25 7.11 -4.78 6.66
C PHE A 25 5.88 -5.70 6.77
N ARG A 26 6.10 -6.98 7.06
CA ARG A 26 5.02 -7.95 7.34
C ARG A 26 4.20 -7.54 8.56
N THR A 27 4.85 -7.08 9.62
CA THR A 27 4.16 -6.63 10.84
C THR A 27 3.31 -5.39 10.55
N LEU A 28 3.84 -4.42 9.80
CA LEU A 28 3.09 -3.24 9.36
C LEU A 28 1.89 -3.60 8.49
N GLY A 29 2.09 -4.47 7.50
CA GLY A 29 1.01 -4.94 6.63
C GLY A 29 -0.08 -5.70 7.39
N PHE A 30 0.31 -6.54 8.35
CA PHE A 30 -0.63 -7.24 9.22
C PHE A 30 -1.40 -6.28 10.12
N LEU A 31 -0.73 -5.30 10.72
CA LEU A 31 -1.39 -4.29 11.55
C LEU A 31 -2.39 -3.46 10.74
N LEU A 32 -2.01 -3.03 9.53
CA LEU A 32 -2.91 -2.34 8.62
C LEU A 32 -4.12 -3.21 8.23
N PHE A 33 -3.89 -4.50 7.93
CA PHE A 33 -4.97 -5.44 7.65
C PHE A 33 -5.93 -5.59 8.83
N VAL A 34 -5.41 -5.74 10.05
CA VAL A 34 -6.23 -5.82 11.27
C VAL A 34 -7.03 -4.54 11.48
N LEU A 35 -6.42 -3.37 11.29
CA LEU A 35 -7.13 -2.09 11.40
C LEU A 35 -8.28 -2.00 10.40
N ILE A 36 -8.03 -2.31 9.13
CA ILE A 36 -9.08 -2.32 8.09
C ILE A 36 -10.19 -3.30 8.48
N LEU A 37 -9.85 -4.49 8.98
CA LEU A 37 -10.83 -5.49 9.40
C LEU A 37 -11.67 -5.00 10.59
N VAL A 38 -11.03 -4.43 11.62
CA VAL A 38 -11.72 -3.87 12.80
C VAL A 38 -12.64 -2.72 12.41
N GLY A 39 -12.17 -1.78 11.59
CA GLY A 39 -13.01 -0.71 11.03
C GLY A 39 -14.19 -1.27 10.26
N THR A 40 -13.94 -2.21 9.35
CA THR A 40 -14.99 -2.79 8.49
C THR A 40 -16.04 -3.50 9.32
N MET A 41 -15.64 -4.30 10.30
CA MET A 41 -16.57 -4.98 11.20
C MET A 41 -17.36 -3.99 12.05
N PHE A 42 -16.73 -2.95 12.58
CA PHE A 42 -17.43 -1.93 13.37
C PHE A 42 -18.49 -1.22 12.52
N PHE A 43 -18.11 -0.68 11.37
CA PHE A 43 -19.03 0.03 10.50
C PHE A 43 -20.13 -0.86 9.92
N TRP A 44 -19.84 -2.14 9.69
CA TRP A 44 -20.83 -3.10 9.21
C TRP A 44 -21.83 -3.52 10.30
N LEU A 45 -21.35 -3.81 11.51
CA LEU A 45 -22.16 -4.44 12.56
C LEU A 45 -22.76 -3.44 13.56
N VAL A 46 -22.14 -2.27 13.73
CA VAL A 46 -22.56 -1.25 14.71
C VAL A 46 -23.25 -0.07 14.03
N GLU A 47 -22.78 0.36 12.86
CA GLU A 47 -23.37 1.45 12.08
C GLU A 47 -24.26 0.94 10.93
N ASP A 48 -24.53 -0.37 10.89
CA ASP A 48 -25.39 -1.05 9.90
C ASP A 48 -25.06 -0.73 8.42
N LEU A 49 -23.80 -0.37 8.14
CA LEU A 49 -23.38 -0.09 6.78
C LEU A 49 -23.29 -1.40 5.98
N PRO A 50 -23.76 -1.44 4.72
CA PRO A 50 -23.53 -2.59 3.86
C PRO A 50 -22.04 -2.95 3.83
N PHE A 51 -21.70 -4.23 3.94
CA PHE A 51 -20.31 -4.70 4.11
C PHE A 51 -19.29 -4.02 3.17
N LEU A 52 -19.60 -3.94 1.86
CA LEU A 52 -18.70 -3.29 0.90
C LEU A 52 -18.59 -1.77 1.11
N LYS A 53 -19.65 -1.12 1.57
CA LYS A 53 -19.60 0.30 1.97
C LYS A 53 -18.78 0.48 3.24
N ALA A 54 -18.93 -0.40 4.23
CA ALA A 54 -18.14 -0.40 5.45
C ALA A 54 -16.64 -0.61 5.16
N LEU A 55 -16.31 -1.56 4.28
CA LEU A 55 -14.93 -1.80 3.83
C LEU A 55 -14.36 -0.60 3.08
N SER A 56 -15.11 -0.06 2.12
CA SER A 56 -14.72 1.12 1.35
C SER A 56 -14.50 2.34 2.27
N TYR A 57 -15.39 2.55 3.25
CA TYR A 57 -15.25 3.60 4.26
C TYR A 57 -14.02 3.40 5.12
N SER A 58 -13.77 2.17 5.58
CA SER A 58 -12.63 1.84 6.44
C SER A 58 -11.30 2.08 5.74
N VAL A 59 -11.15 1.59 4.50
CA VAL A 59 -9.95 1.80 3.69
C VAL A 59 -9.79 3.27 3.34
N GLY A 60 -10.87 3.92 2.88
CA GLY A 60 -10.86 5.33 2.51
C GLY A 60 -10.50 6.25 3.68
N THR A 61 -11.04 5.98 4.87
CA THR A 61 -10.72 6.74 6.08
C THR A 61 -9.23 6.66 6.41
N LEU A 62 -8.63 5.46 6.39
CA LEU A 62 -7.20 5.32 6.65
C LEU A 62 -6.33 5.95 5.56
N SER A 63 -6.79 5.94 4.32
CA SER A 63 -6.11 6.58 3.20
C SER A 63 -6.39 8.09 3.08
N MET A 64 -7.09 8.69 4.06
CA MET A 64 -7.52 10.09 4.03
C MET A 64 -8.37 10.47 2.80
N ASN A 65 -9.05 9.49 2.21
CA ASN A 65 -9.90 9.61 1.03
C ASN A 65 -11.23 8.87 1.26
N SER A 66 -11.82 9.07 2.44
CA SER A 66 -13.09 8.43 2.78
C SER A 66 -14.17 8.86 1.80
N PRO A 67 -15.03 7.94 1.30
CA PRO A 67 -16.23 8.28 0.55
C PRO A 67 -17.30 8.83 1.51
N TYR A 68 -16.96 9.81 2.34
CA TYR A 68 -17.85 10.41 3.33
C TYR A 68 -19.00 11.08 2.60
N ASP A 69 -20.15 10.40 2.55
CA ASP A 69 -21.39 10.97 2.05
C ASP A 69 -22.07 11.75 3.17
N ARG A 70 -22.73 12.85 2.81
CA ARG A 70 -23.56 13.66 3.70
C ARG A 70 -24.75 12.87 4.27
N SER A 71 -25.06 11.71 3.67
CA SER A 71 -26.06 10.75 4.16
C SER A 71 -25.59 9.88 5.32
N PHE A 72 -24.28 9.80 5.62
CA PHE A 72 -23.80 9.06 6.77
C PHE A 72 -24.09 9.82 8.06
N THR A 73 -25.02 9.30 8.84
CA THR A 73 -25.31 9.75 10.20
C THR A 73 -24.84 8.67 11.15
N PHE A 74 -23.67 8.88 11.75
CA PHE A 74 -23.14 7.94 12.72
C PHE A 74 -23.76 8.12 14.09
N SER A 75 -23.90 7.01 14.80
CA SER A 75 -24.23 7.03 16.22
C SER A 75 -23.14 7.75 17.02
N THR A 76 -23.44 8.17 18.26
CA THR A 76 -22.43 8.78 19.14
C THR A 76 -21.22 7.87 19.36
N ILE A 77 -21.45 6.55 19.49
CA ILE A 77 -20.35 5.59 19.65
C ILE A 77 -19.55 5.43 18.36
N GLY A 78 -20.19 5.51 17.19
CA GLY A 78 -19.52 5.50 15.90
C GLY A 78 -18.62 6.70 15.67
N VAL A 79 -19.06 7.89 16.09
CA VAL A 79 -18.21 9.10 16.04
C VAL A 79 -16.96 8.92 16.91
N ILE A 80 -17.12 8.45 18.15
CA ILE A 80 -15.99 8.21 19.07
C ILE A 80 -15.03 7.16 18.50
N PHE A 81 -15.57 6.03 18.03
CA PHE A 81 -14.79 4.98 17.39
C PHE A 81 -14.01 5.53 16.21
N ASN A 82 -14.65 6.30 15.33
CA ASN A 82 -14.02 6.83 14.12
C ASN A 82 -12.87 7.78 14.46
N ILE A 83 -13.01 8.63 15.49
CA ILE A 83 -11.93 9.50 15.96
C ILE A 83 -10.70 8.67 16.36
N ILE A 84 -10.89 7.65 17.21
CA ILE A 84 -9.80 6.78 17.68
C ILE A 84 -9.20 6.00 16.50
N TYR A 85 -10.06 5.47 15.64
CA TYR A 85 -9.70 4.72 14.44
C TYR A 85 -8.82 5.54 13.50
N ILE A 86 -9.15 6.82 13.28
CA ILE A 86 -8.34 7.74 12.47
C ILE A 86 -6.95 7.94 13.10
N PHE A 87 -6.88 8.30 14.39
CA PHE A 87 -5.60 8.60 15.04
C PHE A 87 -4.62 7.42 14.97
N ILE A 88 -5.12 6.20 15.17
CA ILE A 88 -4.28 5.00 15.13
C ILE A 88 -3.99 4.60 13.68
N GLY A 89 -5.05 4.47 12.88
CA GLY A 89 -4.95 3.80 11.60
C GLY A 89 -4.28 4.63 10.51
N VAL A 90 -4.46 5.95 10.53
CA VAL A 90 -3.79 6.85 9.58
C VAL A 90 -2.27 6.80 9.76
N GLY A 91 -1.78 6.77 11.00
CA GLY A 91 -0.35 6.66 11.29
C GLY A 91 0.24 5.37 10.72
N VAL A 92 -0.42 4.23 10.95
CA VAL A 92 0.00 2.93 10.42
C VAL A 92 -0.05 2.91 8.88
N TYR A 93 -1.10 3.45 8.28
CA TYR A 93 -1.24 3.56 6.84
C TYR A 93 -0.11 4.39 6.21
N LEU A 94 0.21 5.56 6.77
CA LEU A 94 1.28 6.42 6.27
C LEU A 94 2.64 5.73 6.32
N ILE A 95 2.97 5.07 7.43
CA ILE A 95 4.24 4.33 7.55
C ILE A 95 4.29 3.20 6.52
N PHE A 96 3.20 2.46 6.34
CA PHE A 96 3.12 1.40 5.35
C PHE A 96 3.32 1.92 3.92
N VAL A 97 2.66 3.02 3.54
CA VAL A 97 2.77 3.62 2.20
C VAL A 97 4.17 4.18 1.94
N ILE A 98 4.78 4.85 2.92
CA ILE A 98 6.16 5.35 2.80
C ILE A 98 7.12 4.18 2.56
N GLU A 99 7.00 3.12 3.34
CA GLU A 99 7.88 1.96 3.25
C GLU A 99 7.64 1.16 1.95
N ALA A 100 6.39 1.07 1.49
CA ALA A 100 6.05 0.53 0.18
C ALA A 100 6.64 1.40 -0.96
N GLY A 101 6.54 2.72 -0.86
CA GLY A 101 7.08 3.68 -1.83
C GLY A 101 8.60 3.56 -2.01
N ARG A 102 9.34 3.32 -0.93
CA ARG A 102 10.79 3.01 -0.99
C ARG A 102 11.09 1.78 -1.85
N THR A 103 10.19 0.80 -1.89
CA THR A 103 10.31 -0.39 -2.74
C THR A 103 10.23 -0.03 -4.23
N ILE A 104 9.36 0.91 -4.61
CA ILE A 104 9.23 1.38 -6.00
C ILE A 104 10.52 2.06 -6.45
N ILE A 105 11.05 2.94 -5.60
CA ILE A 105 12.27 3.69 -5.89
C ILE A 105 13.45 2.72 -6.07
N ALA A 106 13.64 1.79 -5.13
CA ALA A 106 14.67 0.77 -5.23
C ALA A 106 14.51 -0.12 -6.48
N ALA A 107 13.27 -0.48 -6.84
CA ALA A 107 13.00 -1.28 -8.03
C ALA A 107 13.38 -0.54 -9.33
N HIS A 108 13.18 0.78 -9.36
CA HIS A 108 13.57 1.66 -10.46
C HIS A 108 15.09 1.84 -10.54
N GLU A 109 15.76 2.13 -9.43
CA GLU A 109 17.22 2.25 -9.36
C GLU A 109 17.92 0.97 -9.82
N GLU A 110 17.43 -0.20 -9.39
CA GLU A 110 17.98 -1.49 -9.82
C GLU A 110 17.77 -1.73 -11.33
N PHE A 111 16.65 -1.27 -11.88
CA PHE A 111 16.38 -1.38 -13.32
C PHE A 111 17.35 -0.52 -14.12
N GLU A 112 17.53 0.75 -13.74
CA GLU A 112 18.48 1.66 -14.37
C GLU A 112 19.92 1.13 -14.29
N ARG A 113 20.32 0.60 -13.14
CA ARG A 113 21.65 -0.01 -12.96
C ARG A 113 21.87 -1.20 -13.90
N LYS A 114 20.90 -2.11 -13.99
CA LYS A 114 20.95 -3.27 -14.91
C LYS A 114 20.99 -2.85 -16.37
N GLN A 115 20.33 -1.75 -16.74
CA GLN A 115 20.40 -1.20 -18.10
C GLN A 115 21.77 -0.60 -18.40
N ALA A 116 22.35 0.15 -17.46
CA ALA A 116 23.70 0.70 -17.59
C ALA A 116 24.75 -0.42 -17.73
N GLU A 117 24.68 -1.45 -16.89
CA GLU A 117 25.55 -2.64 -16.96
C GLU A 117 25.43 -3.35 -18.32
N LYS A 118 24.21 -3.56 -18.83
CA LYS A 118 23.97 -4.17 -20.15
C LYS A 118 24.52 -3.32 -21.29
N LYS A 119 24.40 -1.99 -21.22
CA LYS A 119 24.95 -1.07 -22.23
C LYS A 119 26.49 -1.09 -22.21
N ALA A 120 27.10 -1.06 -21.03
CA ALA A 120 28.54 -1.16 -20.86
C ALA A 120 29.08 -2.50 -21.41
N LEU A 121 28.40 -3.62 -21.11
CA LEU A 121 28.78 -4.94 -21.60
C LEU A 121 28.68 -5.04 -23.13
N LYS A 122 27.63 -4.46 -23.73
CA LYS A 122 27.50 -4.40 -25.21
C LYS A 122 28.60 -3.56 -25.85
N LYS A 123 28.97 -2.43 -25.23
CA LYS A 123 30.06 -1.57 -25.71
C LYS A 123 31.40 -2.29 -25.63
N ALA A 124 31.70 -2.94 -24.51
CA ALA A 124 32.92 -3.73 -24.33
C ALA A 124 33.04 -4.88 -25.34
N LYS A 125 31.96 -5.60 -25.63
CA LYS A 125 31.96 -6.64 -26.68
C LYS A 125 32.27 -6.06 -28.08
N LYS A 126 31.62 -4.95 -28.42
CA LYS A 126 31.85 -4.24 -29.69
C LYS A 126 33.30 -3.75 -29.84
N GLU A 127 33.90 -3.25 -28.76
CA GLU A 127 35.31 -2.81 -28.74
C GLU A 127 36.30 -3.98 -28.77
N ALA A 128 35.92 -5.14 -28.24
CA ALA A 128 36.71 -6.38 -28.30
C ALA A 128 36.63 -7.10 -29.66
N GLY A 129 35.84 -6.61 -30.62
CA GLY A 129 35.69 -7.22 -31.94
C GLY A 129 34.93 -8.55 -31.93
N ILE A 130 34.15 -8.84 -30.89
CA ILE A 130 33.31 -10.04 -30.74
C ILE A 130 31.82 -9.66 -30.80
#